data_AF-A0A6A4I5N8-F1
#
_entry.id   AF-A0A6A4I5N8-F1
#
_cell.length_a   1.000
_cell.length_b   1.000
_cell.length_c   1.000
_cell.angle_alpha   90.00
_cell.angle_beta   90.00
_cell.angle_gamma   90.00
#
_symmetry.space_group_name_H-M   'P 1'
#
loop_
_entity.id
_entity.type
_entity.pdbx_description
1 polymer ?
#
loop_
_entity_poly.entity_id
_entity_poly.type
_entity_poly.pdbx_seq_one_letter_code
_entity_poly.pdbx_strand_id
1 'polypeptide(L)'
;CFLAKYESASRETNAGQHCCPQCTPAVPLDMEQGQQVIEHVGAHIVHDTLVNRSTEPCGLCLQATPLCRIYLKKAQGRKSGVKVDATCSKCPNLVKFFYGTAMKSTQSSPCSNVPLTCELCGIGAAAVWRYNMKYHLMNIHPTADLSQYEYLWNMSDNEKTGMKNIWKARKKVKGTNKKSKSSNLPPLTISEAHTSRLAYWYNLVYHSA
;
A
#
# COMPACT_ATOMS: atom_id res chain seq x y z
N CYS A 1 -2.33 -13.67 46.05
CA CYS A 1 -1.95 -14.19 44.73
C CYS A 1 -3.21 -14.51 43.93
N PHE A 2 -3.56 -13.68 42.95
CA PHE A 2 -4.63 -13.96 41.99
C PHE A 2 -3.98 -14.23 40.61
N LEU A 3 -4.18 -15.44 40.10
CA LEU A 3 -3.80 -15.87 38.76
C LEU A 3 -4.84 -15.35 37.76
N ALA A 4 -4.47 -14.38 36.93
CA ALA A 4 -5.23 -14.08 35.72
C ALA A 4 -4.65 -14.91 34.57
N LYS A 5 -5.38 -15.97 34.19
CA LYS A 5 -5.17 -16.65 32.90
C LYS A 5 -5.51 -15.63 31.81
N TYR A 6 -4.50 -15.08 31.15
CA TYR A 6 -4.72 -14.36 29.91
C TYR A 6 -4.99 -15.43 28.85
N GLU A 7 -6.27 -15.62 28.55
CA GLU A 7 -6.72 -16.40 27.41
C GLU A 7 -6.26 -15.65 26.17
N SER A 8 -5.08 -16.03 25.67
CA SER A 8 -4.62 -15.61 24.37
C SER A 8 -5.58 -16.21 23.36
N ALA A 9 -6.55 -15.40 22.92
CA ALA A 9 -7.29 -15.67 21.71
C ALA A 9 -6.26 -15.93 20.62
N SER A 10 -6.12 -17.21 20.28
CA SER A 10 -5.31 -17.68 19.19
C SER A 10 -5.76 -16.92 17.96
N ARG A 11 -4.95 -15.95 17.53
CA ARG A 11 -4.99 -15.48 16.16
C ARG A 11 -4.74 -16.72 15.32
N GLU A 12 -5.81 -17.29 14.79
CA GLU A 12 -5.75 -18.09 13.59
C GLU A 12 -5.07 -17.21 12.54
N THR A 13 -3.75 -17.32 12.46
CA THR A 13 -2.97 -16.74 11.40
C THR A 13 -3.45 -17.41 10.13
N ASN A 14 -4.23 -16.70 9.32
CA ASN A 14 -4.35 -16.98 7.90
C ASN A 14 -2.95 -16.92 7.31
N ALA A 15 -2.25 -18.06 7.36
CA ALA A 15 -0.94 -18.29 6.79
C ALA A 15 -1.06 -18.19 5.27
N GLY A 16 -1.01 -16.95 4.77
CA GLY A 16 -1.22 -16.66 3.35
C GLY A 16 -1.64 -15.23 3.04
N GLN A 17 -2.07 -14.42 4.03
CA GLN A 17 -2.46 -13.05 3.76
C GLN A 17 -1.30 -12.07 3.95
N HIS A 18 -0.78 -11.55 2.83
CA HIS A 18 0.20 -10.47 2.84
C HIS A 18 -0.46 -9.20 3.41
N CYS A 19 0.08 -8.69 4.51
CA CYS A 19 -0.43 -7.48 5.16
C CYS A 19 0.66 -6.41 5.26
N CYS A 20 0.26 -5.14 5.28
CA CYS A 20 1.15 -4.04 5.58
C CYS A 20 1.60 -4.14 7.05
N PRO A 21 2.91 -4.23 7.35
CA PRO A 21 3.41 -4.37 8.72
C PRO A 21 3.26 -3.09 9.56
N GLN A 22 3.08 -1.94 8.89
CA GLN A 22 3.11 -0.62 9.51
C GLN A 22 1.71 -0.04 9.78
N CYS A 23 0.67 -0.60 9.15
CA CYS A 23 -0.70 -0.18 9.40
C CYS A 23 -1.27 -0.83 10.67
N THR A 24 -1.94 -0.01 11.50
CA THR A 24 -2.75 -0.49 12.63
C THR A 24 -4.17 0.08 12.51
N PRO A 25 -5.22 -0.74 12.35
CA PRO A 25 -5.17 -2.19 12.15
C PRO A 25 -4.43 -2.59 10.86
N ALA A 26 -3.97 -3.84 10.79
CA ALA A 26 -3.25 -4.37 9.63
C ALA A 26 -4.11 -4.28 8.37
N VAL A 27 -3.53 -3.76 7.29
CA VAL A 27 -4.20 -3.61 5.98
C VAL A 27 -3.73 -4.74 5.06
N PRO A 28 -4.63 -5.53 4.46
CA PRO A 28 -4.23 -6.56 3.51
C PRO A 28 -3.70 -5.93 2.22
N LEU A 29 -2.67 -6.54 1.67
CA LEU A 29 -2.04 -6.17 0.40
C LEU A 29 -2.50 -7.16 -0.67
N ASP A 30 -3.12 -6.63 -1.71
CA ASP A 30 -3.50 -7.42 -2.89
C ASP A 30 -2.27 -7.59 -3.79
N MET A 31 -1.66 -8.77 -3.71
CA MET A 31 -0.44 -9.12 -4.45
C MET A 31 -0.69 -9.33 -5.95
N GLU A 32 -1.93 -9.35 -6.42
CA GLU A 32 -2.23 -9.30 -7.85
C GLU A 32 -2.18 -7.86 -8.37
N GLN A 33 -2.37 -6.88 -7.49
CA GLN A 33 -2.40 -5.45 -7.78
C GLN A 33 -1.09 -4.77 -7.36
N GLY A 34 0.02 -5.16 -7.98
CA GLY A 34 1.36 -4.68 -7.60
C GLY A 34 1.52 -3.16 -7.57
N GLN A 35 0.86 -2.43 -8.47
CA GLN A 35 0.84 -0.96 -8.44
C GLN A 35 0.21 -0.41 -7.15
N GLN A 36 -0.89 -1.01 -6.69
CA GLN A 36 -1.56 -0.59 -5.46
C GLN A 36 -0.73 -0.91 -4.21
N VAL A 37 0.02 -2.02 -4.22
CA VAL A 37 0.98 -2.35 -3.16
C VAL A 37 2.07 -1.29 -3.07
N ILE A 38 2.66 -0.93 -4.21
CA ILE A 38 3.69 0.11 -4.30
C ILE A 38 3.15 1.47 -3.84
N GLU A 39 1.94 1.83 -4.26
CA GLU A 39 1.25 3.06 -3.83
C GLU A 39 1.06 3.10 -2.31
N HIS A 40 0.55 2.01 -1.73
CA HIS A 40 0.33 1.92 -0.29
C HIS A 40 1.64 2.08 0.49
N VAL A 41 2.67 1.33 0.11
CA VAL A 41 3.97 1.36 0.79
C VAL A 41 4.71 2.68 0.52
N GLY A 42 4.61 3.22 -0.69
CA GLY A 42 5.13 4.54 -1.05
C GLY A 42 4.52 5.65 -0.20
N ALA A 43 3.24 5.55 0.14
CA ALA A 43 2.59 6.51 1.03
C ALA A 43 3.18 6.47 2.45
N HIS A 44 3.53 5.28 2.95
CA HIS A 44 4.29 5.16 4.20
C HIS A 44 5.67 5.83 4.08
N ILE A 45 6.43 5.54 3.02
CA ILE A 45 7.77 6.13 2.83
C ILE A 45 7.74 7.66 2.82
N VAL A 46 6.71 8.28 2.22
CA VAL A 46 6.65 9.75 2.08
C VAL A 46 6.01 10.45 3.28
N HIS A 47 5.04 9.83 3.95
CA HIS A 47 4.19 10.53 4.93
C HIS A 47 4.16 9.92 6.33
N ASP A 48 4.69 8.71 6.52
CA ASP A 48 4.78 8.10 7.84
C ASP A 48 6.02 8.61 8.58
N THR A 49 5.81 9.32 9.68
CA THR A 49 6.91 9.86 10.51
C THR A 49 7.74 8.77 11.19
N LEU A 50 7.23 7.54 11.26
CA LEU A 50 7.94 6.40 11.85
C LEU A 50 8.84 5.69 10.83
N VAL A 51 8.75 6.02 9.54
CA VAL A 51 9.59 5.42 8.51
C VAL A 51 10.84 6.25 8.30
N ASN A 52 12.00 5.70 8.68
CA ASN A 52 13.29 6.33 8.42
C ASN A 52 13.75 6.08 6.98
N ARG A 53 13.76 7.11 6.13
CA ARG A 53 14.21 7.01 4.72
C ARG A 53 15.72 6.84 4.58
N SER A 54 16.51 7.19 5.59
CA SER A 54 17.97 7.04 5.56
C SER A 54 18.41 5.58 5.59
N THR A 55 17.54 4.66 6.01
CA THR A 55 17.78 3.22 5.97
C THR A 55 17.39 2.58 4.63
N GLU A 56 17.01 3.39 3.65
CA GLU A 56 16.57 2.98 2.31
C GLU A 56 15.50 1.87 2.34
N PRO A 57 14.37 2.06 3.04
CA PRO A 57 13.37 1.01 3.22
C PRO A 57 12.78 0.54 1.88
N CYS A 58 12.57 -0.76 1.74
CA CYS A 58 12.02 -1.35 0.53
C CYS A 58 10.59 -0.84 0.23
N GLY A 59 10.34 -0.42 -1.00
CA GLY A 59 9.04 0.04 -1.49
C GLY A 59 7.94 -1.04 -1.61
N LEU A 60 8.16 -2.25 -1.10
CA LEU A 60 7.16 -3.34 -1.06
C LEU A 60 6.91 -3.89 0.36
N CYS A 61 7.89 -3.80 1.25
CA CYS A 61 7.79 -4.41 2.59
C CYS A 61 8.37 -3.54 3.72
N LEU A 62 8.89 -2.35 3.43
CA LEU A 62 9.50 -1.40 4.38
C LEU A 62 10.74 -1.92 5.14
N GLN A 63 11.20 -3.14 4.87
CA GLN A 63 12.47 -3.63 5.41
C GLN A 63 13.64 -2.77 4.91
N ALA A 64 14.53 -2.39 5.82
CA ALA A 64 15.71 -1.58 5.52
C ALA A 64 16.72 -2.31 4.61
N THR A 65 17.51 -1.57 3.86
CA THR A 65 18.74 -2.09 3.23
C THR A 65 19.75 -2.42 4.34
N PRO A 66 20.46 -3.56 4.32
CA PRO A 66 20.53 -4.56 3.23
C PRO A 66 19.57 -5.75 3.35
N LEU A 67 18.63 -5.74 4.31
CA LEU A 67 17.76 -6.89 4.61
C LEU A 67 16.82 -7.25 3.45
N CYS A 68 16.41 -6.27 2.65
CA CYS A 68 15.61 -6.49 1.45
C CYS A 68 16.25 -5.77 0.25
N ARG A 69 16.66 -6.54 -0.76
CA ARG A 69 17.30 -6.00 -1.97
C ARG A 69 16.49 -6.34 -3.21
N ILE A 70 16.31 -5.34 -4.05
CA ILE A 70 15.68 -5.45 -5.37
C ILE A 70 16.75 -5.26 -6.42
N TYR A 71 16.77 -6.12 -7.42
CA TYR A 71 17.68 -6.04 -8.57
C TYR A 71 16.88 -5.81 -9.84
N LEU A 72 17.49 -5.11 -10.78
CA LEU A 72 16.89 -4.80 -12.08
C LEU A 72 17.64 -5.55 -13.18
N LYS A 73 16.91 -5.95 -14.22
CA LYS A 73 17.47 -6.49 -15.45
C LYS A 73 16.80 -5.89 -16.67
N LYS A 74 17.52 -5.92 -17.80
CA LYS A 74 16.93 -5.60 -19.10
C LYS A 74 15.89 -6.67 -19.47
N ALA A 75 14.74 -6.24 -19.97
CA ALA A 75 13.75 -7.12 -20.55
C ALA A 75 14.25 -7.69 -21.89
N GLN A 76 13.82 -8.89 -22.24
CA GLN A 76 14.15 -9.52 -23.52
C GLN A 76 13.19 -9.03 -24.61
N GLY A 77 13.67 -8.85 -25.85
CA GLY A 77 12.87 -8.51 -27.03
C GLY A 77 13.16 -7.14 -27.65
N ARG A 78 12.58 -6.88 -28.84
CA ARG A 78 12.80 -5.68 -29.69
C ARG A 78 12.42 -4.33 -29.03
N LYS A 79 11.66 -4.33 -27.94
CA LYS A 79 11.33 -3.14 -27.11
C LYS A 79 11.75 -3.39 -25.66
N SER A 80 13.04 -3.63 -25.45
CA SER A 80 13.60 -4.04 -24.16
C SER A 80 13.56 -2.90 -23.13
N GLY A 81 12.52 -2.88 -22.30
CA GLY A 81 12.44 -2.02 -21.11
C GLY A 81 13.24 -2.57 -19.92
N VAL A 82 13.19 -1.87 -18.79
CA VAL A 82 13.73 -2.35 -17.51
C VAL A 82 12.64 -3.16 -16.78
N LYS A 83 13.02 -4.24 -16.08
CA LYS A 83 12.14 -5.00 -15.20
C LYS A 83 12.85 -5.44 -13.93
N VAL A 84 12.08 -5.73 -12.89
CA VAL A 84 12.60 -6.36 -11.68
C VAL A 84 13.12 -7.76 -12.01
N ASP A 85 14.32 -8.06 -11.54
CA ASP A 85 14.88 -9.40 -11.59
C ASP A 85 14.35 -10.23 -10.41
N ALA A 86 13.24 -10.92 -10.63
CA ALA A 86 12.62 -11.77 -9.62
C ALA A 86 13.51 -12.96 -9.18
N THR A 87 14.53 -13.32 -9.95
CA THR A 87 15.45 -14.42 -9.59
C THR A 87 16.48 -13.94 -8.56
N CYS A 88 16.98 -12.72 -8.72
CA CYS A 88 18.00 -12.15 -7.84
C CYS A 88 17.41 -11.35 -6.66
N SER A 89 16.18 -10.84 -6.80
CA SER A 89 15.52 -10.04 -5.77
C SER A 89 14.93 -10.90 -4.65
N LYS A 90 15.13 -10.49 -3.39
CA LYS A 90 14.59 -11.18 -2.22
C LYS A 90 13.73 -10.21 -1.43
N CYS A 91 12.41 -10.29 -1.64
CA CYS A 91 11.42 -9.52 -0.89
C CYS A 91 10.24 -10.43 -0.55
N PRO A 92 9.75 -10.46 0.70
CA PRO A 92 8.58 -11.26 1.07
C PRO A 92 7.30 -10.80 0.36
N ASN A 93 7.25 -9.54 -0.08
CA ASN A 93 6.14 -8.96 -0.84
C ASN A 93 6.54 -8.69 -2.30
N LEU A 94 7.40 -9.54 -2.88
CA LEU A 94 7.82 -9.36 -4.27
C LEU A 94 6.61 -9.49 -5.21
N VAL A 95 6.26 -8.40 -5.89
CA VAL A 95 5.07 -8.31 -6.72
C VAL A 95 5.42 -7.98 -8.16
N LYS A 96 4.58 -8.46 -9.10
CA LYS A 96 4.69 -8.08 -10.52
C LYS A 96 3.98 -6.75 -10.75
N PHE A 97 4.60 -5.86 -11.51
CA PHE A 97 4.01 -4.61 -11.96
C PHE A 97 4.65 -4.16 -13.29
N PHE A 98 3.96 -3.30 -14.02
CA PHE A 98 4.46 -2.74 -15.27
C PHE A 98 5.39 -1.56 -14.98
N TYR A 99 6.70 -1.81 -15.01
CA TYR A 99 7.73 -0.83 -14.63
C TYR A 99 7.58 0.53 -15.34
N GLY A 100 7.38 0.53 -16.67
CA GLY A 100 7.25 1.78 -17.44
C GLY A 100 5.98 2.58 -17.11
N THR A 101 4.90 1.92 -16.68
CA THR A 101 3.69 2.56 -16.20
C THR A 101 3.90 3.10 -14.79
N ALA A 102 4.46 2.28 -13.90
CA ALA A 102 4.73 2.62 -12.50
C ALA A 102 5.73 3.76 -12.33
N MET A 103 6.61 3.99 -13.32
CA MET A 103 7.55 5.12 -13.33
C MET A 103 6.86 6.46 -13.56
N LYS A 104 5.61 6.48 -14.06
CA LYS A 104 4.87 7.70 -14.40
C LYS A 104 3.79 7.96 -13.36
N SER A 105 3.90 9.08 -12.66
CA SER A 105 2.81 9.58 -11.83
C SER A 105 1.74 10.22 -12.71
N THR A 106 0.48 9.85 -12.49
CA THR A 106 -0.70 10.44 -13.16
C THR A 106 -1.76 10.81 -12.13
N GLN A 107 -2.78 11.57 -12.55
CA GLN A 107 -3.87 11.95 -11.65
C GLN A 107 -4.60 10.74 -11.04
N SER A 108 -4.74 9.65 -11.80
CA SER A 108 -5.42 8.42 -11.36
C SER A 108 -4.51 7.41 -10.66
N SER A 109 -3.19 7.52 -10.84
CA SER A 109 -2.15 6.67 -10.26
C SER A 109 -0.97 7.55 -9.83
N PRO A 110 -1.08 8.27 -8.70
CA PRO A 110 -0.18 9.36 -8.35
C PRO A 110 1.10 8.88 -7.67
N CYS A 111 1.65 7.73 -8.05
CA CYS A 111 2.85 7.14 -7.46
C CYS A 111 3.85 6.79 -8.56
N SER A 112 5.03 7.39 -8.50
CA SER A 112 6.18 7.05 -9.35
C SER A 112 7.27 6.23 -8.65
N ASN A 113 6.97 5.69 -7.46
CA ASN A 113 7.95 4.97 -6.64
C ASN A 113 8.33 3.63 -7.26
N VAL A 114 9.45 3.60 -8.00
CA VAL A 114 10.01 2.39 -8.59
C VAL A 114 11.46 2.20 -8.16
N PRO A 115 11.99 0.96 -8.11
CA PRO A 115 13.42 0.73 -7.97
C PRO A 115 14.17 1.33 -9.17
N LEU A 116 15.26 2.04 -8.92
CA LEU A 116 16.12 2.69 -9.91
C LEU A 116 17.57 2.22 -9.72
N THR A 117 18.33 2.10 -10.80
CA THR A 117 19.79 1.96 -10.72
C THR A 117 20.43 3.29 -10.33
N CYS A 118 21.33 3.28 -9.35
CA CYS A 118 22.20 4.41 -9.07
C CYS A 118 23.47 4.28 -9.94
N GLU A 119 23.74 5.30 -10.76
CA GLU A 119 24.86 5.28 -11.72
C GLU A 119 26.23 5.30 -11.01
N LEU A 120 26.29 5.84 -9.79
CA LEU A 120 27.51 5.93 -8.97
C LEU A 120 27.85 4.62 -8.25
N CYS A 121 26.87 3.72 -8.05
CA CYS A 121 27.10 2.42 -7.41
C CYS A 121 27.72 1.37 -8.34
N GLY A 122 27.79 1.64 -9.64
CA GLY A 122 28.31 0.72 -10.64
C GLY A 122 27.34 -0.41 -11.03
N ILE A 123 27.82 -1.27 -11.94
CA ILE A 123 27.01 -2.35 -12.53
C ILE A 123 26.80 -3.47 -11.50
N GLY A 124 25.57 -3.98 -11.42
CA GLY A 124 25.22 -5.11 -10.55
C GLY A 124 24.85 -4.73 -9.12
N ALA A 125 24.90 -3.43 -8.78
CA ALA A 125 24.40 -2.93 -7.51
C ALA A 125 22.88 -3.17 -7.36
N ALA A 126 22.43 -3.27 -6.11
CA ALA A 126 21.00 -3.31 -5.81
C ALA A 126 20.35 -1.98 -6.20
N ALA A 127 19.11 -2.03 -6.66
CA ALA A 127 18.35 -0.86 -7.03
C ALA A 127 17.83 -0.10 -5.79
N VAL A 128 17.76 1.21 -5.91
CA VAL A 128 17.29 2.14 -4.89
C VAL A 128 15.91 2.62 -5.27
N TRP A 129 14.94 2.54 -4.36
CA TRP A 129 13.59 3.05 -4.61
C TRP A 129 13.61 4.57 -4.82
N ARG A 130 12.89 5.07 -5.84
CA ARG A 130 12.85 6.49 -6.24
C ARG A 130 12.73 7.44 -5.04
N TYR A 131 11.80 7.16 -4.14
CA TYR A 131 11.56 8.00 -2.96
C TYR A 131 12.70 7.97 -1.94
N ASN A 132 13.62 7.01 -2.00
CA ASN A 132 14.79 6.96 -1.11
C ASN A 132 16.08 7.48 -1.78
N MET A 133 16.07 7.74 -3.10
CA MET A 133 17.29 8.03 -3.88
C MET A 133 18.07 9.24 -3.34
N LYS A 134 17.40 10.31 -2.91
CA LYS A 134 18.09 11.46 -2.30
C LYS A 134 18.91 11.04 -1.07
N TYR A 135 18.33 10.24 -0.18
CA TYR A 135 18.98 9.78 1.05
C TYR A 135 20.13 8.82 0.75
N HIS A 136 19.93 7.95 -0.24
CA HIS A 136 20.98 7.08 -0.74
C HIS A 136 22.20 7.88 -1.21
N LEU A 137 21.99 8.88 -2.08
CA LEU A 137 23.10 9.71 -2.57
C LEU A 137 23.79 10.47 -1.44
N MET A 138 23.03 11.05 -0.50
CA MET A 138 23.60 11.76 0.66
C MET A 138 24.47 10.85 1.54
N ASN A 139 24.07 9.60 1.75
CA ASN A 139 24.73 8.70 2.70
C ASN A 139 25.85 7.87 2.07
N ILE A 140 25.64 7.40 0.84
CA ILE A 140 26.56 6.48 0.13
C ILE A 140 27.52 7.23 -0.78
N HIS A 141 27.10 8.40 -1.30
CA HIS A 141 27.89 9.22 -2.21
C HIS A 141 27.98 10.68 -1.70
N PRO A 142 28.50 10.93 -0.48
CA PRO A 142 28.44 12.23 0.18
C PRO A 142 29.18 13.36 -0.58
N THR A 143 30.10 13.01 -1.47
CA THR A 143 30.84 13.96 -2.31
C THR A 143 30.16 14.24 -3.65
N ALA A 144 29.05 13.57 -3.97
CA ALA A 144 28.33 13.78 -5.22
C ALA A 144 27.51 15.08 -5.17
N ASP A 145 27.54 15.82 -6.28
CA ASP A 145 26.67 16.99 -6.45
C ASP A 145 25.23 16.54 -6.67
N LEU A 146 24.40 16.67 -5.63
CA LEU A 146 23.00 16.25 -5.66
C LEU A 146 22.19 16.97 -6.76
N SER A 147 22.55 18.19 -7.15
CA SER A 147 21.77 18.94 -8.14
C SER A 147 21.71 18.22 -9.50
N GLN A 148 22.76 17.48 -9.85
CA GLN A 148 22.85 16.72 -11.10
C GLN A 148 21.89 15.53 -11.15
N TYR A 149 21.46 15.04 -9.98
CA TYR A 149 20.67 13.82 -9.85
C TYR A 149 19.22 14.07 -9.45
N GLU A 150 18.80 15.33 -9.29
CA GLU A 150 17.48 15.68 -8.74
C GLU A 150 16.31 15.03 -9.48
N TYR A 151 16.45 14.87 -10.81
CA TYR A 151 15.47 14.18 -11.66
C TYR A 151 15.13 12.74 -11.20
N LEU A 152 16.03 12.09 -10.46
CA LEU A 152 15.86 10.73 -9.95
C LEU A 152 14.91 10.63 -8.76
N TRP A 153 14.70 11.69 -7.98
CA TRP A 153 13.77 11.65 -6.82
C TRP A 153 12.72 12.75 -6.82
N ASN A 154 12.79 13.71 -7.75
CA ASN A 154 11.83 14.79 -7.78
C ASN A 154 10.40 14.24 -7.94
N MET A 155 9.47 14.81 -7.18
CA MET A 155 8.04 14.49 -7.20
C MET A 155 7.28 15.71 -7.68
N SER A 156 6.40 15.52 -8.66
CA SER A 156 5.48 16.60 -9.07
C SER A 156 4.51 16.95 -7.94
N ASP A 157 3.92 18.14 -7.98
CA ASP A 157 2.96 18.55 -6.94
C ASP A 157 1.67 17.73 -6.98
N ASN A 158 1.27 17.25 -8.16
CA ASN A 158 0.17 16.29 -8.32
C ASN A 158 0.50 14.97 -7.63
N GLU A 159 1.73 14.48 -7.78
CA GLU A 159 2.21 13.27 -7.10
C GLU A 159 2.20 13.44 -5.58
N LYS A 160 2.78 14.53 -5.06
CA LYS A 160 2.78 14.83 -3.62
C LYS A 160 1.36 14.89 -3.06
N THR A 161 0.46 15.56 -3.78
CA THR A 161 -0.95 15.70 -3.37
C THR A 161 -1.68 14.35 -3.40
N GLY A 162 -1.49 13.57 -4.46
CA GLY A 162 -2.11 12.25 -4.60
C GLY A 162 -1.59 11.25 -3.57
N MET A 163 -0.28 11.20 -3.31
CA MET A 163 0.31 10.37 -2.26
C MET A 163 -0.19 10.75 -0.86
N LYS A 164 -0.41 12.05 -0.59
CA LYS A 164 -1.02 12.52 0.66
C LYS A 164 -2.46 12.03 0.80
N ASN A 165 -3.22 11.96 -0.29
CA ASN A 165 -4.57 11.42 -0.29
C ASN A 165 -4.58 9.90 -0.06
N ILE A 166 -3.67 9.15 -0.70
CA ILE A 166 -3.48 7.72 -0.45
C ILE A 166 -3.12 7.49 1.02
N TRP A 167 -2.19 8.26 1.58
CA TRP A 167 -1.82 8.19 2.99
C TRP A 167 -3.03 8.36 3.93
N LYS A 168 -3.86 9.39 3.69
CA LYS A 168 -5.08 9.63 4.48
C LYS A 168 -6.09 8.48 4.35
N ALA A 169 -6.19 7.87 3.16
CA ALA A 169 -7.12 6.79 2.88
C ALA A 169 -6.57 5.38 3.19
N ARG A 170 -5.30 5.23 3.58
CA ARG A 170 -4.59 3.94 3.63
C ARG A 170 -5.27 2.82 4.43
N LYS A 171 -6.02 3.18 5.48
CA LYS A 171 -6.72 2.22 6.36
C LYS A 171 -8.12 1.85 5.86
N LYS A 172 -8.63 2.56 4.85
CA LYS A 172 -9.92 2.26 4.25
C LYS A 172 -9.73 1.01 3.40
N VAL A 173 -10.28 -0.11 3.84
CA VAL A 173 -10.51 -1.23 2.94
C VAL A 173 -11.40 -0.69 1.83
N LYS A 174 -10.90 -0.64 0.59
CA LYS A 174 -11.78 -0.41 -0.55
C LYS A 174 -12.71 -1.61 -0.55
N GLY A 175 -13.91 -1.44 0.01
CA GLY A 175 -14.99 -2.39 -0.21
C GLY A 175 -15.03 -2.62 -1.71
N THR A 176 -15.02 -3.87 -2.14
CA THR A 176 -15.29 -4.18 -3.52
C THR A 176 -16.62 -3.49 -3.80
N ASN A 177 -16.59 -2.40 -4.57
CA ASN A 177 -17.75 -1.95 -5.27
C ASN A 177 -18.03 -3.09 -6.25
N LYS A 178 -18.69 -4.16 -5.76
CA LYS A 178 -19.57 -4.95 -6.59
C LYS A 178 -20.46 -3.87 -7.18
N LYS A 179 -20.16 -3.47 -8.43
CA LYS A 179 -21.20 -2.94 -9.30
C LYS A 179 -22.31 -3.96 -9.12
N SER A 180 -23.35 -3.61 -8.38
CA SER A 180 -24.56 -4.40 -8.39
C SER A 180 -24.95 -4.36 -9.86
N LYS A 181 -24.63 -5.41 -10.60
CA LYS A 181 -25.44 -5.75 -11.75
C LYS A 181 -26.83 -5.78 -11.17
N SER A 182 -27.67 -4.85 -11.59
CA SER A 182 -29.11 -4.93 -11.39
C SER A 182 -29.52 -6.28 -11.98
N SER A 183 -29.47 -7.33 -11.16
CA SER A 183 -30.19 -8.55 -11.40
C SER A 183 -31.63 -8.17 -11.10
N ASN A 184 -32.50 -8.32 -12.10
CA ASN A 184 -33.95 -8.32 -11.95
C ASN A 184 -34.38 -9.42 -10.98
N LEU A 185 -34.07 -9.27 -9.70
CA LEU A 185 -34.65 -10.05 -8.62
C LEU A 185 -35.88 -9.28 -8.14
N PRO A 186 -37.04 -9.94 -8.02
CA PRO A 186 -38.22 -9.31 -7.45
C PRO A 186 -37.88 -8.73 -6.07
N PRO A 187 -38.50 -7.60 -5.68
CA PRO A 187 -38.36 -7.07 -4.35
C PRO A 187 -38.66 -8.17 -3.33
N LEU A 188 -37.77 -8.37 -2.35
CA LEU A 188 -38.07 -9.20 -1.21
C LEU A 188 -39.26 -8.58 -0.48
N THR A 189 -40.42 -9.22 -0.59
CA THR A 189 -41.61 -8.88 0.18
C THR A 189 -41.33 -9.21 1.64
N ILE A 190 -40.97 -8.20 2.42
CA ILE A 190 -40.95 -8.30 3.87
C ILE A 190 -42.42 -8.44 4.29
N SER A 191 -42.85 -9.64 4.70
CA SER A 191 -44.15 -9.82 5.32
C SER A 191 -44.26 -8.94 6.55
N GLU A 192 -45.39 -8.24 6.72
CA GLU A 192 -45.70 -7.34 7.86
C GLU A 192 -45.57 -7.97 9.26
N ALA A 193 -45.26 -9.26 9.38
CA ALA A 193 -45.11 -9.97 10.65
C ALA A 193 -43.83 -9.61 11.46
N HIS A 194 -42.96 -8.72 10.96
CA HIS A 194 -41.72 -8.34 11.66
C HIS A 194 -41.53 -6.82 11.81
N THR A 195 -42.59 -6.07 12.11
CA THR A 195 -42.43 -4.72 12.68
C THR A 195 -42.95 -4.67 14.10
N SER A 196 -42.04 -4.54 15.06
CA SER A 196 -42.34 -4.17 16.45
C SER A 196 -42.68 -2.67 16.51
N ARG A 197 -43.79 -2.30 15.86
CA ARG A 197 -44.29 -0.93 15.77
C ARG A 197 -45.75 -0.84 16.22
N LEU A 198 -46.08 -1.56 17.28
CA LEU A 198 -47.30 -1.40 18.08
C LEU A 198 -46.93 -1.64 19.55
N ALA A 199 -46.31 -0.65 20.17
CA ALA A 199 -46.08 -0.65 21.62
C ALA A 199 -46.17 0.76 22.20
N TYR A 200 -47.07 1.61 21.68
CA TYR A 200 -47.61 2.78 22.36
C TYR A 200 -48.98 3.03 21.75
N TRP A 201 -49.96 3.42 22.57
CA TRP A 201 -51.39 3.63 22.26
C TRP A 201 -52.36 2.50 22.65
N TYR A 202 -52.33 2.07 23.91
CA TYR A 202 -53.57 1.83 24.68
C TYR A 202 -53.25 1.98 26.17
N ASN A 203 -53.32 3.21 26.68
CA ASN A 203 -53.50 3.52 28.11
C ASN A 203 -53.85 4.99 28.28
N LEU A 204 -54.95 5.47 27.67
CA LEU A 204 -55.57 6.75 28.03
C LEU A 204 -56.94 6.96 27.38
N VAL A 205 -57.90 6.06 27.63
CA VAL A 205 -59.34 6.44 27.71
C VAL A 205 -60.04 5.43 28.64
N TYR A 206 -59.87 5.58 29.95
CA TYR A 206 -60.85 5.17 30.96
C TYR A 206 -60.61 6.00 32.22
N HIS A 207 -60.99 7.27 32.16
CA HIS A 207 -61.47 8.04 33.30
C HIS A 207 -62.33 9.20 32.81
N SER A 208 -63.61 8.89 32.58
CA SER A 208 -64.71 9.85 32.59
C SER A 208 -65.92 9.16 33.22
N ALA A 209 -66.07 9.34 34.54
CA ALA A 209 -67.34 9.39 35.25
C ALA A 209 -67.08 10.11 36.58
#